data_AF-A0A662CQ12-F1
#
_entry.id   AF-A0A662CQ12-F1
#
_cell.length_a   1.000
_cell.length_b   1.000
_cell.length_c   1.000
_cell.angle_alpha   90.00
_cell.angle_beta   90.00
_cell.angle_gamma   90.00
#
_symmetry.space_group_name_H-M   'P 1'
#
loop_
_entity.id
_entity.type
_entity.pdbx_description
1 polymer ?
#
loop_
_entity_poly.entity_id
_entity_poly.type
_entity_poly.pdbx_seq_one_letter_code
_entity_poly.pdbx_strand_id
1 'polypeptide(L)' 'MGTIQQLIEISRHYGGDPAYVIAGGGNTSFKDDQRIWIKASGIPLAGIGESGFVSLSRKKLGEIEENSYPEDSVLRE' A
#
# COMPACT_ATOMS: atom_id res chain seq x y z
N MET A 1 -17.51 1.62 -4.90
CA MET A 1 -16.19 2.18 -5.25
C MET A 1 -15.59 2.77 -3.98
N GLY A 2 -14.32 2.47 -3.69
CA GLY A 2 -13.61 3.05 -2.56
C GLY A 2 -13.00 4.41 -2.92
N THR A 3 -12.64 5.23 -1.93
CA THR A 3 -11.89 6.49 -2.13
C THR A 3 -10.64 6.55 -1.26
N ILE A 4 -9.73 7.48 -1.55
CA ILE A 4 -8.54 7.71 -0.70
C ILE A 4 -8.92 8.18 0.71
N GLN A 5 -10.06 8.87 0.86
CA GLN A 5 -10.58 9.27 2.15
C GLN A 5 -11.04 8.06 2.98
N GLN A 6 -11.71 7.09 2.35
CA GLN A 6 -12.08 5.85 3.02
C GLN A 6 -10.84 5.01 3.39
N LEU A 7 -9.80 5.03 2.55
CA LEU A 7 -8.51 4.42 2.89
C LEU A 7 -7.89 5.10 4.12
N ILE A 8 -7.88 6.43 4.18
CA ILE A 8 -7.40 7.17 5.36
C ILE A 8 -8.20 6.81 6.61
N GLU A 9 -9.53 6.73 6.50
CA GLU A 9 -10.42 6.41 7.60
C GLU A 9 -10.14 5.02 8.16
N ILE A 10 -10.07 4.00 7.31
CA ILE A 10 -9.81 2.62 7.74
C ILE A 10 -8.38 2.47 8.29
N SER A 11 -7.39 3.15 7.69
CA SER A 11 -6.03 3.20 8.21
C SER A 11 -5.99 3.77 9.62
N ARG A 12 -6.67 4.89 9.87
CA ARG A 12 -6.70 5.53 11.20
C ARG A 12 -7.46 4.69 12.21
N HIS A 13 -8.54 4.05 11.80
CA HIS A 13 -9.33 3.16 12.66
C HIS A 13 -8.48 2.02 13.22
N TYR A 14 -7.81 1.24 12.36
CA TYR A 14 -6.96 0.14 12.83
C TYR A 14 -5.61 0.61 13.38
N GLY A 15 -5.06 1.70 12.83
CA GLY A 15 -3.77 2.22 13.27
C GLY A 15 -3.81 2.85 14.66
N GLY A 16 -4.97 3.36 15.09
CA GLY A 16 -5.17 3.97 16.41
C GLY A 16 -5.37 2.96 17.55
N ASP A 17 -5.54 1.68 17.24
CA ASP A 17 -5.79 0.63 18.23
C ASP A 17 -4.60 -0.37 18.26
N PRO A 18 -3.84 -0.39 19.37
CA PRO A 18 -2.71 -1.30 19.56
C PRO A 18 -3.06 -2.79 19.48
N ALA A 19 -4.33 -3.17 19.60
CA ALA A 19 -4.79 -4.53 19.41
C ALA A 19 -4.62 -5.01 17.96
N TYR A 20 -4.60 -4.09 16.99
CA TYR A 20 -4.41 -4.39 15.57
C TYR A 20 -3.01 -4.04 15.07
N VAL A 21 -2.42 -2.94 15.55
CA VAL A 21 -1.14 -2.43 15.04
C VAL A 21 -0.19 -2.10 16.18
N ILE A 22 0.92 -2.83 16.27
CA ILE A 22 1.96 -2.61 17.27
C ILE A 22 3.12 -1.80 16.65
N ALA A 23 3.68 -0.86 17.42
CA ALA A 23 4.89 -0.09 17.08
C ALA A 23 4.82 0.67 15.73
N GLY A 24 3.64 1.17 15.33
CA GLY A 24 3.49 1.97 14.11
C GLY A 24 3.58 1.18 12.80
N GLY A 25 3.48 -0.16 12.88
CA GLY A 25 3.46 -1.06 11.73
C GLY A 25 2.17 -0.98 10.89
N GLY A 26 1.87 -2.08 10.21
CA GLY A 26 0.65 -2.24 9.40
C GLY A 26 0.71 -1.55 8.03
N ASN A 27 -0.02 -2.14 7.08
CA ASN A 27 -0.14 -1.67 5.71
C ASN A 27 -1.61 -1.67 5.29
N THR A 28 -2.01 -0.69 4.51
CA THR A 28 -3.34 -0.62 3.90
C THR A 28 -3.19 -0.16 2.46
N SER A 29 -4.08 -0.64 1.60
CA SER A 29 -4.11 -0.24 0.21
C SER A 29 -5.54 -0.18 -0.32
N PHE A 30 -5.71 0.62 -1.37
CA PHE A 30 -6.94 0.73 -2.14
C PHE A 30 -6.57 0.73 -3.62
N LYS A 31 -7.38 0.08 -4.47
CA LYS A 31 -7.18 0.07 -5.92
C LYS A 31 -8.47 0.43 -6.64
N ASP A 32 -8.32 1.17 -7.73
CA ASP A 32 -9.34 1.34 -8.75
C ASP A 32 -8.87 0.68 -10.06
N ASP A 33 -9.51 1.01 -11.18
CA ASP A 33 -9.15 0.44 -12.48
C ASP A 33 -7.77 0.87 -12.99
N GLN A 34 -7.27 2.05 -12.58
CA GLN A 34 -6.04 2.64 -13.11
C GLN A 34 -4.87 2.62 -12.13
N ARG A 35 -5.14 2.72 -10.83
CA ARG A 35 -4.15 2.99 -9.79
C ARG A 35 -4.36 2.13 -8.56
N ILE A 36 -3.27 1.94 -7.82
CA ILE A 36 -3.29 1.42 -6.46
C ILE A 36 -2.57 2.41 -5.56
N TRP A 37 -3.16 2.69 -4.40
CA TRP A 37 -2.58 3.50 -3.34
C TRP A 37 -2.15 2.59 -2.22
N ILE A 38 -0.91 2.73 -1.75
CA ILE A 38 -0.31 1.89 -0.72
C ILE A 38 0.33 2.80 0.32
N LYS A 39 0.16 2.50 1.62
CA LYS A 39 0.84 3.22 2.69
C LYS A 39 2.35 3.27 2.44
N ALA A 40 2.94 4.46 2.53
CA ALA A 40 4.36 4.68 2.38
C ALA A 40 5.12 4.16 3.61
N SER A 41 6.33 3.64 3.40
CA SER A 41 7.20 3.19 4.47
C SER A 41 7.52 4.31 5.46
N GLY A 42 7.62 3.98 6.74
CA GLY A 42 7.94 4.94 7.81
C GLY A 42 6.77 5.83 8.25
N ILE A 43 5.60 5.74 7.61
CA ILE A 43 4.42 6.53 8.00
C ILE A 43 3.47 5.68 8.84
N PRO A 44 3.20 6.03 10.12
CA PRO A 44 2.24 5.30 10.95
C PRO A 44 0.83 5.36 10.35
N LEU A 45 0.06 4.27 10.48
CA LEU A 45 -1.35 4.27 10.11
C LEU A 45 -2.17 5.22 11.01
N ALA A 46 -1.79 5.31 12.29
CA ALA A 46 -2.32 6.30 13.22
C ALA A 46 -2.02 7.72 12.71
N GLY A 47 -3.08 8.44 12.32
CA GLY A 47 -2.96 9.82 11.84
C GLY A 47 -2.51 9.99 10.38
N ILE A 48 -2.36 8.90 9.61
CA ILE A 48 -1.95 8.98 8.20
C ILE A 48 -2.85 9.96 7.41
N GLY A 49 -2.25 10.76 6.54
CA GLY A 49 -2.94 11.64 5.60
C GLY A 49 -2.74 11.19 4.16
N GLU A 50 -3.28 11.94 3.21
CA GLU A 50 -3.19 11.58 1.78
C GLU A 50 -1.74 11.45 1.28
N SER A 51 -0.85 12.34 1.73
CA SER A 51 0.59 12.29 1.42
C SER A 51 1.31 11.06 1.99
N GLY A 52 0.67 10.32 2.89
CA GLY A 52 1.18 9.07 3.43
C GLY A 52 1.00 7.88 2.49
N PHE A 53 0.39 8.06 1.32
CA PHE A 53 0.17 6.99 0.34
C PHE A 53 0.96 7.23 -0.94
N VAL A 54 1.59 6.17 -1.45
CA VAL A 54 2.18 6.14 -2.78
C VAL A 54 1.13 5.66 -3.77
N SER A 55 0.95 6.39 -4.87
CA SER A 55 0.08 5.99 -5.98
C SER A 55 0.91 5.33 -7.08
N LEU A 56 0.58 4.09 -7.42
CA LEU A 56 1.22 3.33 -8.48
C LEU A 56 0.24 3.08 -9.63
N SER A 57 0.75 3.02 -10.86
CA SER A 57 -0.04 2.68 -12.04
C SER A 57 -0.25 1.17 -12.12
N ARG A 58 -1.51 0.72 -12.19
CA ARG A 58 -1.83 -0.71 -12.33
C ARG A 58 -1.37 -1.29 -13.65
N LYS A 59 -1.40 -0.50 -14.72
CA LYS A 59 -0.87 -0.91 -16.03
C LYS A 59 0.62 -1.26 -15.91
N LYS A 60 1.42 -0.38 -15.32
CA LYS A 60 2.86 -0.60 -15.13
C LYS A 60 3.15 -1.76 -14.18
N LEU A 61 2.32 -1.97 -13.16
CA LEU A 61 2.44 -3.14 -12.29
C LEU A 61 2.12 -4.45 -13.03
N GLY A 62 1.16 -4.45 -13.95
CA GLY A 62 0.87 -5.60 -14.81
C GLY A 62 2.04 -5.96 -15.72
N GLU A 63 2.77 -4.97 -16.24
CA GLU A 63 3.99 -5.21 -17.03
C GLU A 63 5.09 -5.94 -16.23
N ILE A 64 5.12 -5.79 -14.90
CA ILE A 64 6.03 -6.54 -14.01
C ILE A 64 5.56 -8.00 -13.88
N GLU A 65 4.25 -8.22 -13.73
CA GLU A 65 3.68 -9.56 -13.56
C GLU A 65 3.87 -10.45 -14.81
N GLU A 66 3.81 -9.84 -16.00
CA GLU A 66 3.96 -10.54 -17.28
C GLU A 66 5.43 -10.74 -17.71
N ASN A 67 6.38 -10.19 -16.95
CA ASN A 67 7.78 -10.23 -17.33
C ASN A 67 8.41 -11.60 -16.97
N SER A 68 9.33 -12.05 -17.82
CA SER A 68 10.10 -13.27 -17.54
C SER A 68 11.34 -12.93 -16.73
N TYR A 69 11.38 -13.44 -15.49
CA TYR A 69 12.52 -13.27 -14.61
C TYR A 69 13.40 -14.52 -14.57
N PRO A 70 14.70 -14.39 -14.24
CA PRO A 70 15.53 -15.55 -13.96
C PRO A 70 14.95 -16.42 -12.83
N GLU A 71 15.03 -17.73 -13.01
CA GLU A 71 14.69 -18.70 -11.96
C GLU A 71 15.67 -18.59 -10.78
N ASP A 72 16.95 -18.35 -11.07
CA ASP A 72 17.97 -18.08 -10.07
C ASP A 72 17.63 -16.78 -9.32
N SER A 73 17.37 -16.91 -8.01
CA SER A 73 17.02 -15.80 -7.14
C SER A 73 18.11 -14.73 -7.05
N VAL A 74 19.39 -15.12 -7.15
CA VAL A 74 20.51 -14.17 -7.11
C VAL A 74 20.56 -13.29 -8.36
N LEU A 75 20.07 -13.80 -9.49
CA LEU A 75 20.00 -13.05 -10.74
C LEU A 75 18.68 -12.28 -10.91
N ARG A 76 17.64 -12.65 -10.16
CA ARG A 76 16.33 -12.00 -10.20
C ARG A 76 16.22 -10.79 -9.27
N GLU A 77 16.75 -10.90 -8.05
CA GLU A 77 16.72 -9.85 -7.02
C GLU A 77 17.80 -8.79 -7.24
#